data_AF-A0A1Y4ULX2-F1
#
_entry.id   AF-A0A1Y4ULX2-F1
#
_cell.length_a   1.000
_cell.length_b   1.000
_cell.length_c   1.000
_cell.angle_alpha   90.00
_cell.angle_beta   90.00
_cell.angle_gamma   90.00
#
_symmetry.space_group_name_H-M   'P 1'
#
loop_
_entity.id
_entity.type
_entity.pdbx_description
1 polymer ?
#
loop_
_entity_poly.entity_id
_entity_poly.type
_entity_poly.pdbx_seq_one_letter_code
_entity_poly.pdbx_strand_id
1 'polypeptide(L)'
;MELKLSTVMFEGLGTTIIGMAIVFATLALIAFVISLLKYIGKEKPKKQEKAVEPPKPVEEPILETETVEDDLALIAVITASIAASLGTSADKLRVVSIRKEKSSSWINASRREQQRHIY
;
A
#
# COMPACT_ATOMS: atom_id res chain seq x y z
N MET A 1 -10.17 44.74 19.99
CA MET A 1 -9.35 43.79 19.20
C MET A 1 -8.62 42.81 20.12
N GLU A 2 -8.11 43.29 21.26
CA GLU A 2 -7.45 42.53 22.34
C GLU A 2 -8.14 41.23 22.80
N LEU A 3 -9.47 41.20 22.90
CA LEU A 3 -10.21 40.01 23.35
C LEU A 3 -10.13 38.82 22.38
N LYS A 4 -9.98 39.07 21.07
CA LYS A 4 -9.90 37.99 20.07
C LYS A 4 -8.52 37.36 20.02
N LEU A 5 -7.47 38.14 20.29
CA LEU A 5 -6.08 37.70 20.20
C LEU A 5 -5.73 36.67 21.29
N SER A 6 -6.24 36.86 22.50
CA SER A 6 -6.09 35.88 23.58
C SER A 6 -6.80 34.57 23.26
N THR A 7 -8.03 34.62 22.74
CA THR A 7 -8.81 33.42 22.41
C THR A 7 -8.13 32.57 21.33
N VAL A 8 -7.63 33.19 20.26
CA VAL A 8 -6.95 32.44 19.17
C VAL A 8 -5.61 31.83 19.61
N MET A 9 -4.90 32.45 20.56
CA MET A 9 -3.67 31.91 21.12
C MET A 9 -3.95 30.66 21.98
N PHE A 10 -5.00 30.67 22.80
CA PHE A 10 -5.43 29.50 23.58
C PHE A 10 -5.96 28.37 22.68
N GLU A 11 -6.65 28.71 21.60
CA GLU A 11 -7.17 27.74 20.62
C GLU A 11 -6.04 27.08 19.82
N GLY A 12 -5.03 27.85 19.43
CA GLY A 12 -3.78 27.33 18.87
C GLY A 12 -3.08 26.35 19.80
N LEU A 13 -2.98 26.68 21.10
CA LEU A 13 -2.43 25.77 22.10
C LEU A 13 -3.22 24.45 22.18
N GLY A 14 -4.55 24.52 22.17
CA GLY A 14 -5.43 23.35 22.19
C GLY A 14 -5.17 22.40 21.02
N THR A 15 -5.07 22.94 19.79
CA THR A 15 -4.80 22.11 18.61
C THR A 15 -3.46 21.39 18.65
N THR A 16 -2.41 21.97 19.24
CA THR A 16 -1.11 21.30 19.40
C THR A 16 -1.16 20.15 20.40
N ILE A 17 -1.88 20.32 21.52
CA ILE A 17 -2.07 19.28 22.54
C ILE A 17 -2.92 18.15 21.95
N ILE A 18 -3.99 18.49 21.23
CA ILE A 18 -4.85 17.51 20.55
C ILE A 18 -4.05 16.75 19.49
N GLY A 19 -3.25 17.45 18.67
CA GLY A 19 -2.37 16.82 17.68
C GLY A 19 -1.33 15.90 18.32
N MET A 20 -0.69 16.34 19.40
CA MET A 20 0.27 15.53 20.17
C MET A 20 -0.40 14.29 20.76
N ALA A 21 -1.61 14.44 21.32
CA ALA A 21 -2.37 13.34 21.88
C ALA A 21 -2.79 12.32 20.82
N ILE A 22 -3.22 12.78 19.64
CA ILE A 22 -3.57 11.90 18.51
C ILE A 22 -2.36 11.08 18.09
N VAL A 23 -1.20 11.70 17.91
CA VAL A 23 0.05 11.00 17.56
C VAL A 23 0.35 9.92 18.61
N PHE A 24 0.33 10.28 19.90
CA PHE A 24 0.56 9.35 21.00
C PHE A 24 -0.44 8.17 21.00
N ALA A 25 -1.72 8.45 20.74
CA ALA A 25 -2.76 7.44 20.61
C ALA A 25 -2.52 6.51 19.42
N THR A 26 -2.13 7.04 18.24
CA THR A 26 -1.79 6.21 17.08
C THR A 26 -0.61 5.28 17.35
N LEU A 27 0.46 5.75 18.03
CA LEU A 27 1.57 4.87 18.40
C LEU A 27 1.12 3.73 19.31
N ALA A 28 0.31 4.04 20.33
CA ALA A 28 -0.24 3.02 21.23
C ALA A 28 -1.13 2.02 20.46
N LEU A 29 -1.96 2.49 19.53
CA LEU A 29 -2.84 1.66 18.71
C LEU A 29 -2.03 0.73 17.79
N ILE A 30 -1.02 1.26 17.09
CA ILE A 30 -0.14 0.46 16.22
C ILE A 30 0.59 -0.62 17.05
N ALA A 31 1.15 -0.26 18.20
CA ALA A 31 1.79 -1.21 19.10
C ALA A 31 0.82 -2.30 19.60
N PHE A 32 -0.43 -1.92 19.90
CA PHE A 32 -1.47 -2.85 20.31
C PHE A 32 -1.82 -3.83 19.19
N VAL A 33 -2.03 -3.36 17.96
CA VAL A 33 -2.32 -4.21 16.79
C VAL A 33 -1.18 -5.20 16.54
N ILE A 34 0.08 -4.75 16.56
CA ILE A 34 1.25 -5.63 16.41
C ILE A 34 1.30 -6.66 17.55
N SER A 35 0.92 -6.30 18.78
CA SER A 35 0.87 -7.22 19.92
C SER A 35 -0.15 -8.34 19.73
N LEU A 36 -1.33 -8.02 19.17
CA LEU A 36 -2.36 -9.01 18.81
C LEU A 36 -1.85 -9.97 17.72
N LEU A 37 -1.25 -9.43 16.66
CA LEU A 37 -0.64 -10.25 15.61
C LEU A 37 0.51 -11.12 16.15
N LYS A 38 1.34 -10.58 17.04
CA LYS A 38 2.39 -11.32 17.74
C LYS A 38 1.82 -12.43 18.60
N TYR A 39 0.65 -12.25 19.21
CA TYR A 39 -0.01 -13.28 20.02
C TYR A 39 -0.48 -14.47 19.17
N ILE A 40 -0.96 -14.21 17.96
CA ILE A 40 -1.36 -15.25 16.99
C ILE A 40 -0.15 -15.87 16.26
N GLY A 41 0.94 -15.12 16.07
CA GLY A 41 2.18 -15.59 15.43
C GLY A 41 3.14 -16.38 16.33
N LYS A 42 2.74 -16.79 17.55
CA LYS A 42 3.61 -17.47 18.53
C LYS A 42 3.88 -18.96 18.27
N GLU A 43 3.71 -19.48 17.06
CA GLU A 43 3.96 -20.91 16.78
C GLU A 43 5.30 -21.23 16.10
N LYS A 44 6.30 -20.34 16.10
CA LYS A 44 7.62 -20.72 15.52
C LYS A 44 8.79 -20.35 16.43
N PRO A 45 9.32 -21.31 17.23
CA PRO A 45 10.59 -21.12 17.91
C PRO A 45 11.73 -21.12 16.87
N LYS A 46 12.64 -20.18 17.08
CA LYS A 46 13.91 -19.99 16.39
C LYS A 46 14.73 -21.29 16.44
N LYS A 47 15.18 -21.85 15.31
CA LYS A 47 16.30 -22.80 15.29
C LYS A 47 17.40 -22.34 14.35
N GLN A 48 18.59 -22.34 14.94
CA GLN A 48 19.89 -22.00 14.40
C GLN A 48 20.34 -23.01 13.32
N GLU A 49 21.05 -22.46 12.31
CA GLU A 49 22.31 -22.93 11.75
C GLU A 49 22.47 -24.37 11.18
N LYS A 50 23.01 -24.38 9.95
CA LYS A 50 23.97 -25.33 9.33
C LYS A 50 23.47 -26.42 8.38
N ALA A 51 23.75 -26.15 7.10
CA ALA A 51 24.22 -27.01 6.00
C ALA A 51 23.86 -28.51 5.98
N VAL A 52 23.19 -28.96 4.90
CA VAL A 52 23.56 -30.12 4.05
C VAL A 52 22.94 -29.91 2.65
N GLU A 53 23.74 -30.19 1.61
CA GLU A 53 23.46 -30.14 0.16
C GLU A 53 22.58 -31.33 -0.36
N PRO A 54 22.21 -31.44 -1.67
CA PRO A 54 20.84 -31.66 -2.16
C PRO A 54 20.48 -33.13 -2.51
N PRO A 55 19.22 -33.37 -2.94
CA PRO A 55 19.05 -34.14 -4.18
C PRO A 55 18.12 -33.50 -5.23
N LYS A 56 18.39 -33.92 -6.46
CA LYS A 56 17.95 -33.48 -7.80
C LYS A 56 16.44 -33.77 -8.07
N PRO A 57 15.81 -33.11 -9.06
CA PRO A 57 14.40 -32.73 -9.06
C PRO A 57 13.46 -33.78 -9.65
N VAL A 58 12.21 -33.74 -9.16
CA VAL A 58 11.06 -34.38 -9.79
C VAL A 58 10.31 -33.29 -10.54
N GLU A 59 10.17 -33.50 -11.84
CA GLU A 59 9.45 -32.65 -12.79
C GLU A 59 7.95 -32.86 -12.58
N GLU A 60 7.27 -31.83 -12.05
CA GLU A 60 5.81 -31.75 -11.98
C GLU A 60 5.33 -30.55 -12.81
N PRO A 61 4.17 -30.67 -13.48
CA PRO A 61 3.77 -29.80 -14.59
C PRO A 61 3.66 -28.34 -14.15
N ILE A 62 4.33 -27.50 -14.92
CA ILE A 62 4.36 -26.05 -14.80
C ILE A 62 2.94 -25.53 -15.03
N LEU A 63 2.18 -25.39 -13.96
CA LEU A 63 1.05 -24.48 -13.94
C LEU A 63 1.65 -23.09 -14.05
N GLU A 64 1.30 -22.34 -15.10
CA GLU A 64 1.57 -20.90 -15.20
C GLU A 64 0.79 -20.18 -14.07
N THR A 65 1.33 -20.21 -12.86
CA THR A 65 0.80 -19.53 -11.67
C THR A 65 1.77 -18.48 -11.15
N GLU A 66 2.54 -17.83 -12.02
CA GLU A 66 3.61 -16.92 -11.56
C GLU A 66 3.43 -15.44 -11.94
N THR A 67 2.27 -15.03 -12.48
CA THR A 67 2.00 -13.59 -12.74
C THR A 67 0.61 -13.11 -12.36
N VAL A 68 -0.29 -14.00 -11.94
CA VAL A 68 -1.69 -13.62 -11.64
C VAL A 68 -1.82 -12.94 -10.27
N GLU A 69 -0.97 -13.27 -9.30
CA GLU A 69 -1.10 -12.71 -7.94
C GLU A 69 -0.90 -11.19 -7.88
N ASP A 70 0.10 -10.65 -8.59
CA ASP A 70 0.38 -9.20 -8.61
C ASP A 70 -0.78 -8.39 -9.21
N ASP A 71 -1.44 -8.93 -10.22
CA ASP A 71 -2.54 -8.24 -10.90
C ASP A 71 -3.88 -8.44 -10.18
N LEU A 72 -3.99 -9.36 -9.21
CA LEU A 72 -5.24 -9.64 -8.50
C LEU A 72 -5.66 -8.49 -7.57
N ALA A 73 -4.69 -7.90 -6.85
CA ALA A 73 -4.91 -6.69 -6.06
C ALA A 73 -5.29 -5.50 -6.96
N LEU A 74 -4.65 -5.40 -8.13
CA LEU A 74 -4.89 -4.34 -9.10
C LEU A 74 -6.29 -4.46 -9.73
N ILE A 75 -6.70 -5.68 -10.08
CA ILE A 75 -8.06 -5.98 -10.56
C ILE A 75 -9.09 -5.63 -9.48
N ALA A 76 -8.88 -6.02 -8.23
CA ALA A 76 -9.82 -5.76 -7.13
C ALA A 76 -10.05 -4.26 -6.89
N VAL A 77 -8.99 -3.45 -6.88
CA VAL A 77 -9.11 -1.99 -6.71
C VAL A 77 -9.81 -1.34 -7.90
N ILE A 78 -9.50 -1.77 -9.13
CA ILE A 78 -10.16 -1.24 -10.35
C ILE A 78 -11.65 -1.61 -10.36
N THR A 79 -11.99 -2.88 -10.13
CA THR A 79 -13.39 -3.33 -10.13
C THR A 79 -14.18 -2.70 -9.01
N ALA A 80 -13.61 -2.57 -7.80
CA ALA A 80 -14.24 -1.86 -6.70
C ALA A 80 -14.47 -0.38 -7.02
N SER A 81 -13.50 0.30 -7.65
CA SER A 81 -13.62 1.71 -8.03
C SER A 81 -14.73 1.94 -9.06
N ILE A 82 -14.83 1.06 -10.07
CA ILE A 82 -15.88 1.14 -11.11
C ILE A 82 -17.24 0.75 -10.52
N ALA A 83 -17.29 -0.29 -9.68
CA ALA A 83 -18.48 -0.72 -8.96
C ALA A 83 -19.05 0.41 -8.10
N ALA A 84 -18.20 1.08 -7.32
CA ALA A 84 -18.57 2.22 -6.50
C ALA A 84 -19.03 3.43 -7.34
N SER A 85 -18.34 3.74 -8.44
CA SER A 85 -18.68 4.86 -9.33
C SER A 85 -20.04 4.68 -10.02
N LEU A 86 -20.33 3.47 -10.48
CA LEU A 86 -21.57 3.14 -11.18
C LEU A 86 -22.69 2.64 -10.24
N GLY A 87 -22.43 2.51 -8.93
CA GLY A 87 -23.37 1.92 -7.98
C GLY A 87 -23.75 0.47 -8.29
N THR A 88 -22.91 -0.25 -9.03
CA THR A 88 -23.14 -1.64 -9.45
C THR A 88 -22.32 -2.61 -8.61
N SER A 89 -22.78 -3.85 -8.45
CA SER A 89 -22.03 -4.90 -7.76
C SER A 89 -20.80 -5.35 -8.56
N ALA A 90 -19.71 -5.68 -7.87
CA ALA A 90 -18.43 -6.08 -8.49
C ALA A 90 -18.52 -7.36 -9.33
N ASP A 91 -19.48 -8.25 -9.05
CA ASP A 91 -19.73 -9.49 -9.78
C ASP A 91 -20.11 -9.25 -11.26
N LYS A 92 -20.67 -8.07 -11.58
CA LYS A 92 -21.07 -7.70 -12.95
C LYS A 92 -19.92 -7.13 -13.78
N LEU A 93 -18.72 -6.99 -13.23
CA LEU A 93 -17.57 -6.34 -13.87
C LEU A 93 -16.39 -7.32 -13.97
N ARG A 94 -15.93 -7.58 -15.20
CA ARG A 94 -14.76 -8.43 -15.46
C ARG A 94 -13.68 -7.67 -16.22
N VAL A 95 -12.44 -7.73 -15.70
CA VAL A 95 -11.26 -7.19 -16.38
C VAL A 95 -10.71 -8.26 -17.33
N VAL A 96 -10.73 -7.98 -18.65
CA VAL A 96 -10.36 -8.96 -19.69
C VAL A 96 -8.86 -8.95 -19.99
N SER A 97 -8.22 -7.78 -19.94
CA SER A 97 -6.78 -7.67 -20.18
C SER A 97 -6.20 -6.44 -19.50
N ILE A 98 -5.01 -6.58 -18.93
CA ILE A 98 -4.22 -5.48 -18.39
C ILE A 98 -2.91 -5.47 -19.17
N ARG A 99 -2.63 -4.37 -19.87
CA ARG A 99 -1.35 -4.17 -20.57
C ARG A 99 -0.59 -3.04 -19.92
N LYS A 100 0.55 -3.36 -19.31
CA LYS A 100 1.49 -2.38 -18.76
C LYS A 100 2.45 -1.95 -19.88
N GLU A 101 2.44 -0.68 -20.26
CA GLU A 101 3.43 -0.14 -21.20
C GLU A 101 4.76 0.11 -20.48
N LYS A 102 5.86 -0.47 -20.99
CA LYS A 102 7.22 -0.28 -20.42
C LYS A 102 7.82 1.11 -20.71
N SER A 103 7.33 1.81 -21.74
CA SER A 103 7.79 3.14 -22.14
C SER A 103 6.58 3.96 -22.54
N SER A 104 6.12 4.82 -21.63
CA SER A 104 4.97 5.67 -21.95
C SER A 104 5.43 6.80 -22.88
N SER A 105 4.66 7.04 -23.93
CA SER A 105 4.83 8.20 -24.80
C SER A 105 4.90 9.51 -23.99
N TRP A 106 4.20 9.55 -22.84
CA TRP A 106 4.22 10.66 -21.89
C TRP A 106 5.60 10.89 -21.22
N ILE A 107 6.30 9.83 -20.80
CA ILE A 107 7.67 9.97 -20.25
C ILE A 107 8.61 10.53 -21.32
N ASN A 108 8.47 10.06 -22.57
CA ASN A 108 9.28 10.54 -23.69
C ASN A 108 8.92 11.98 -24.07
N ALA A 109 7.64 12.37 -24.01
CA ALA A 109 7.18 13.72 -24.25
C ALA A 109 7.70 14.71 -23.20
N SER A 110 7.63 14.36 -21.92
CA SER A 110 8.20 15.17 -20.82
C SER A 110 9.71 15.35 -20.99
N ARG A 111 10.43 14.27 -21.33
CA ARG A 111 11.88 14.34 -21.58
C ARG A 111 12.24 15.27 -22.74
N ARG A 112 11.44 15.26 -23.82
CA ARG A 112 11.62 16.18 -24.96
C ARG A 112 11.44 17.64 -24.56
N GLU A 113 10.45 17.93 -23.72
CA GLU A 113 10.21 19.29 -23.21
C GLU A 113 11.37 19.78 -22.32
N GLN A 114 11.91 18.91 -21.48
CA GLN A 114 13.08 19.22 -20.66
C GLN A 114 14.34 19.47 -21.50
N GLN A 115 14.53 18.71 -22.58
CA GLN A 115 15.67 18.90 -23.48
C GLN A 115 15.57 20.19 -24.29
N ARG A 116 14.34 20.63 -24.62
CA ARG A 116 14.09 21.89 -25.33
C ARG A 116 14.43 23.14 -24.50
N HIS A 117 14.42 23.06 -23.17
CA HIS A 117 14.80 24.18 -22.30
C HIS A 117 16.30 24.26 -22.01
N ILE A 118 17.07 23.21 -22.34
CA ILE A 118 18.52 23.15 -22.11
C ILE A 118 19.32 23.55 -23.37
N TYR A 119 18.66 23.72 -24.52
CA TYR A 119 19.23 24.22 -25.77
C TYR A 119 18.52 25.49 -26.22
#